data_AF-A0A961FH15-F1
#
_entry.id   AF-A0A961FH15-F1
#
_cell.length_a   1.000
_cell.length_b   1.000
_cell.length_c   1.000
_cell.angle_alpha   90.00
_cell.angle_beta   90.00
_cell.angle_gamma   90.00
#
_symmetry.space_group_name_H-M   'P 1'
#
loop_
_entity.id
_entity.type
_entity.pdbx_description
1 polymer ?
#
loop_
_entity_poly.entity_id
_entity_poly.type
_entity_poly.pdbx_seq_one_letter_code
_entity_poly.pdbx_strand_id
1 'polypeptide(L)'
;MKLCERLMNEGVELNITGNDGVHYNGVRITEVYDDFIAVEPSNTAMRQAGQFRGGHTYVNIATITRLEHAGQSDRVQDSIRRSLGR
;
A
#
# COMPACT_ATOMS: atom_id res chain seq x y z
N MET A 1 7.47 -18.75 -6.64
CA MET A 1 6.45 -17.81 -6.15
C MET A 1 6.97 -16.39 -6.32
N LYS A 2 6.31 -15.60 -7.17
CA LYS A 2 6.62 -14.19 -7.43
C LYS A 2 6.35 -13.37 -6.16
N LEU A 3 6.97 -12.19 -6.01
CA LEU A 3 6.84 -11.36 -4.81
C LEU A 3 5.38 -11.02 -4.47
N CYS A 4 4.59 -10.59 -5.47
CA CYS A 4 3.19 -10.22 -5.28
C CYS A 4 2.33 -11.39 -4.77
N GLU A 5 2.56 -12.61 -5.27
CA GLU A 5 1.86 -13.82 -4.80
C GLU A 5 2.15 -14.12 -3.34
N ARG A 6 3.39 -13.88 -2.91
CA ARG A 6 3.79 -14.04 -1.51
C ARG A 6 3.09 -13.02 -0.62
N LEU A 7 3.14 -11.75 -0.99
CA LEU A 7 2.52 -10.66 -0.23
C LEU A 7 0.99 -10.83 -0.13
N MET A 8 0.36 -11.35 -1.19
CA MET A 8 -1.06 -11.75 -1.20
C MET A 8 -1.32 -12.87 -0.19
N ASN A 9 -0.54 -13.97 -0.26
CA ASN A 9 -0.71 -15.12 0.64
C ASN A 9 -0.47 -14.77 2.11
N GLU A 10 0.44 -13.84 2.39
CA GLU A 10 0.71 -13.35 3.75
C GLU A 10 -0.36 -12.36 4.24
N GLY A 11 -1.25 -11.88 3.36
CA GLY A 11 -2.31 -10.92 3.71
C GLY A 11 -1.76 -9.57 4.18
N VAL A 12 -0.56 -9.22 3.73
CA VAL A 12 0.19 -8.04 4.19
C VAL A 12 -0.49 -6.77 3.71
N GLU A 13 -0.56 -5.79 4.61
CA GLU A 13 -0.96 -4.44 4.27
C GLU A 13 0.22 -3.68 3.68
N LEU A 14 -0.01 -2.94 2.59
CA LEU A 14 1.02 -2.34 1.76
C LEU A 14 0.74 -0.86 1.49
N ASN A 15 1.81 -0.07 1.30
CA ASN A 15 1.74 1.18 0.55
C ASN A 15 2.35 0.96 -0.83
N ILE A 16 1.59 1.29 -1.86
CA ILE A 16 1.97 1.08 -3.26
C ILE A 16 1.97 2.42 -3.99
N THR A 17 2.99 2.68 -4.80
CA THR A 17 2.97 3.79 -5.76
C THR A 17 3.11 3.23 -7.16
N GLY A 18 2.12 3.47 -8.01
CA GLY A 18 2.06 2.96 -9.39
C GLY A 18 1.03 3.73 -10.21
N ASN A 19 0.75 3.28 -11.44
CA ASN A 19 -0.19 3.94 -12.37
C ASN A 19 0.06 5.46 -12.46
N ASP A 20 1.23 5.85 -12.96
CA ASP A 20 1.62 7.26 -13.11
C ASP A 20 1.70 8.05 -11.79
N GLY A 21 2.14 7.39 -10.72
CA GLY A 21 2.45 8.03 -9.43
C GLY A 21 1.28 8.07 -8.43
N VAL A 22 0.20 7.33 -8.69
CA VAL A 22 -0.89 7.16 -7.74
C VAL A 22 -0.42 6.37 -6.51
N HIS A 23 -0.66 6.94 -5.34
CA HIS A 23 -0.31 6.34 -4.05
C HIS A 23 -1.51 5.63 -3.41
N TYR A 24 -1.45 4.31 -3.34
CA TYR A 24 -2.41 3.44 -2.65
C TYR A 24 -1.88 3.10 -1.26
N ASN A 25 -2.39 3.78 -0.23
CA ASN A 25 -1.95 3.56 1.15
C ASN A 25 -2.86 2.56 1.87
N GLY A 26 -2.26 1.63 2.61
CA GLY A 26 -3.01 0.64 3.38
C GLY A 26 -3.84 -0.29 2.50
N VAL A 27 -3.24 -0.91 1.49
CA VAL A 27 -3.94 -1.86 0.61
C VAL A 27 -3.46 -3.29 0.81
N ARG A 28 -4.29 -4.26 0.41
CA ARG A 28 -3.89 -5.67 0.32
C ARG A 28 -4.05 -6.14 -1.11
N ILE A 29 -3.15 -7.00 -1.54
CA ILE A 29 -3.28 -7.69 -2.83
C ILE A 29 -4.34 -8.77 -2.67
N THR A 30 -5.33 -8.78 -3.55
CA THR A 30 -6.41 -9.79 -3.56
C THR A 30 -6.28 -10.75 -4.73
N GLU A 31 -5.69 -10.31 -5.84
CA GLU A 31 -5.42 -11.13 -7.02
C GLU A 31 -4.09 -10.72 -7.68
N VAL A 32 -3.40 -11.70 -8.28
CA VAL A 32 -2.15 -11.49 -9.02
C VAL A 32 -2.31 -12.03 -10.44
N TYR A 33 -2.07 -11.15 -11.42
CA TYR A 33 -2.02 -11.47 -12.84
C TYR A 33 -0.60 -11.27 -13.36
N ASP A 34 -0.36 -11.54 -14.65
CA ASP A 34 0.99 -11.43 -15.22
C ASP A 34 1.51 -9.98 -15.24
N ASP A 35 0.64 -9.02 -15.59
CA ASP A 35 1.04 -7.60 -15.76
C ASP A 35 0.43 -6.66 -14.70
N PHE A 36 -0.53 -7.12 -13.91
CA PHE A 36 -1.23 -6.30 -12.93
C PHE A 36 -1.59 -7.05 -11.65
N ILE A 37 -1.82 -6.30 -10.58
CA ILE A 37 -2.35 -6.80 -9.31
C ILE A 37 -3.69 -6.12 -9.01
N ALA A 38 -4.64 -6.86 -8.45
CA ALA A 38 -5.83 -6.27 -7.85
C ALA A 38 -5.54 -5.97 -6.38
N VAL A 39 -5.89 -4.76 -5.95
CA VAL A 39 -5.70 -4.33 -4.55
C VAL A 39 -6.97 -3.72 -3.98
N GLU A 40 -7.20 -4.01 -2.70
CA GLU A 40 -8.34 -3.51 -1.93
C GLU A 40 -7.86 -2.72 -0.71
N PRO A 41 -8.61 -1.69 -0.26
CA PRO A 41 -8.29 -1.00 0.98
C PRO A 41 -8.38 -2.00 2.13
N SER A 42 -7.37 -2.00 3.00
CA SER A 42 -7.43 -2.77 4.24
C SER A 42 -8.51 -2.20 5.17
N ASN A 43 -8.97 -3.02 6.11
CA ASN A 43 -9.91 -2.59 7.15
C ASN A 43 -9.37 -1.42 8.01
N THR A 44 -8.05 -1.22 8.03
CA THR A 44 -7.32 -0.14 8.72
C THR A 44 -7.16 1.11 7.85
N ALA A 45 -7.30 1.00 6.52
CA ALA A 45 -7.16 2.11 5.56
C ALA A 45 -8.39 3.04 5.45
N MET A 46 -9.48 2.72 6.16
CA MET A 46 -10.74 3.48 6.20
C MET A 46 -10.63 4.99 6.55
N ARG A 47 -9.43 5.53 6.82
CA ARG A 47 -9.22 6.96 7.08
C ARG A 47 -8.79 7.80 5.87
N GLN A 48 -8.49 7.22 4.70
CA GLN A 48 -8.08 7.98 3.50
C GLN A 48 -8.97 7.74 2.27
N ALA A 49 -10.28 7.55 2.50
CA ALA A 49 -11.25 7.18 1.48
C ALA A 49 -11.45 8.29 0.42
N GLY A 50 -10.81 8.11 -0.75
CA GLY A 50 -11.08 8.91 -1.96
C GLY A 50 -10.74 8.23 -3.30
N GLN A 51 -9.90 7.19 -3.30
CA GLN A 51 -9.37 6.57 -4.53
C GLN A 51 -10.03 5.25 -4.96
N PHE A 52 -10.74 4.55 -4.07
CA PHE A 52 -11.34 3.24 -4.39
C PHE A 52 -12.81 3.39 -4.78
N ARG A 53 -13.08 3.59 -6.07
CA ARG A 53 -14.46 3.56 -6.61
C ARG A 53 -14.81 2.11 -6.97
N GLY A 54 -15.38 1.35 -6.02
CA GLY A 54 -15.91 0.00 -6.30
C GLY A 54 -15.28 -1.16 -5.54
N GLY A 55 -14.52 -0.90 -4.47
CA GLY A 55 -13.99 -1.95 -3.58
C GLY A 55 -12.56 -2.38 -3.88
N HIS A 56 -12.16 -2.46 -5.15
CA HIS A 56 -10.79 -2.77 -5.58
C HIS A 56 -10.30 -1.80 -6.67
N THR A 57 -9.00 -1.82 -6.94
CA THR A 57 -8.35 -1.16 -8.08
C THR A 57 -7.24 -2.04 -8.64
N TYR A 58 -6.94 -1.89 -9.92
CA TYR A 58 -5.83 -2.60 -10.56
C TYR A 58 -4.59 -1.71 -10.61
N VAL A 59 -3.42 -2.29 -10.35
CA VAL A 59 -2.12 -1.61 -10.43
C VAL A 59 -1.24 -2.36 -11.42
N ASN A 60 -0.76 -1.67 -12.46
CA ASN A 60 0.18 -2.25 -13.42
C ASN A 60 1.55 -2.44 -12.74
N ILE A 61 2.04 -3.68 -12.69
CA ILE A 61 3.27 -4.05 -12.00
C ILE A 61 4.48 -3.29 -12.55
N ALA A 62 4.55 -3.10 -13.86
CA ALA A 62 5.66 -2.41 -14.51
C ALA A 62 5.74 -0.92 -14.14
N THR A 63 4.65 -0.35 -13.61
CA THR A 63 4.58 1.06 -13.18
C THR A 63 4.87 1.24 -11.69
N ILE A 64 5.01 0.14 -10.93
CA ILE A 64 5.22 0.21 -9.48
C ILE A 64 6.62 0.77 -9.20
N THR A 65 6.66 1.93 -8.57
CA THR A 65 7.89 2.60 -8.13
C THR A 65 8.12 2.48 -6.63
N ARG A 66 7.09 2.05 -5.88
CA ARG A 66 7.17 1.80 -4.44
C ARG A 66 6.24 0.65 -4.04
N LEU A 67 6.76 -0.29 -3.25
CA LEU A 67 6.03 -1.41 -2.68
C LEU A 67 6.61 -1.69 -1.29
N GLU A 68 5.92 -1.26 -0.24
CA GLU A 68 6.38 -1.38 1.15
C GLU A 68 5.27 -1.87 2.06
N HIS A 69 5.62 -2.43 3.23
CA HIS A 69 4.64 -2.80 4.24
C HIS A 69 4.02 -1.53 4.86
N ALA A 70 2.70 -1.49 4.95
CA ALA A 70 1.96 -0.52 5.74
C ALA A 70 1.99 -0.97 7.21
N GLY A 71 3.11 -0.72 7.89
CA GLY A 71 3.30 -1.15 9.26
C GLY A 71 4.38 -0.34 9.97
N GLN A 72 3.95 0.41 11.01
CA GLN A 72 4.66 1.36 11.85
C GLN A 72 5.33 2.53 11.12
N SER A 73 4.59 3.64 11.12
CA SER A 73 5.14 4.97 10.90
C SER A 73 6.28 5.25 11.88
N ASP A 74 7.52 4.92 11.51
CA ASP A 74 8.73 5.49 12.11
C ASP A 74 8.72 7.04 12.01
N ARG A 75 7.86 7.60 11.16
CA ARG A 75 7.65 9.04 11.03
C ARG A 75 6.99 9.70 12.24
N VAL A 76 6.37 8.97 13.18
CA VAL A 76 5.84 9.59 14.41
C VAL A 76 6.95 9.83 15.44
N GLN A 77 8.07 9.11 15.40
CA GLN A 77 9.17 9.36 16.33
C GLN A 77 10.01 10.61 16.00
N ASP A 78 10.06 11.01 14.72
CA ASP A 78 10.85 12.20 14.32
C ASP A 78 10.17 13.52 14.70
N SER A 79 8.84 13.57 14.73
CA SER A 79 8.11 14.75 15.21
C SER A 79 8.21 14.95 16.73
N ILE A 80 8.29 13.86 17.51
CA ILE A 80 8.39 13.93 18.99
C ILE A 80 9.82 14.30 19.42
N ARG A 81 10.85 13.83 18.70
CA ARG A 81 12.25 14.21 18.98
C ARG A 81 12.55 15.69 18.72
N ARG A 82 11.86 16.35 17.78
CA ARG A 82 12.01 17.81 17.57
C ARG A 82 11.26 18.66 18.59
N SER A 83 10.21 18.13 19.25
CA SER A 83 9.42 18.89 20.23
C SER A 83 9.91 18.79 21.67
N LEU A 84 10.76 17.82 22.01
CA LEU A 84 11.29 17.62 23.37
C LEU A 84 12.77 18.04 23.54
N GLY A 85 13.37 18.65 22.50
CA GLY A 85 14.74 19.16 22.53
C GLY A 85 14.84 20.66 22.80
N ARG A 86 14.17 21.16 23.84
CA ARG A 86 14.44 22.48 24.43
C ARG A 86 14.54 22.37 25.94
#